data_AF-A0A5B7ZPL1-F1
#
_entry.id   AF-A0A5B7ZPL1-F1
#
_cell.length_a   1.000
_cell.length_b   1.000
_cell.length_c   1.000
_cell.angle_alpha   90.00
_cell.angle_beta   90.00
_cell.angle_gamma   90.00
#
_symmetry.space_group_name_H-M   'P 1'
#
loop_
_entity.id
_entity.type
_entity.pdbx_description
1 polymer ?
#
loop_
_entity_poly.entity_id
_entity_poly.type
_entity_poly.pdbx_seq_one_letter_code
_entity_poly.pdbx_strand_id
1 'polypeptide(L)'
;MKYAVSNHRTPSLAATCSQPMAGTSSRSAIGPRNATLRAALELATGSNASCTTTQQFPIGIIDELQQGFPRRALRLPSVLDLVGCGRSHWYALQNTRSACHDPEAPKPFKLGNSPLSPSVWWEHEVLAYLEARASARRTH
;
A
#
# COMPACT_ATOMS: atom_id res chain seq x y z
N MET A 1 3.82 -46.52 25.28
CA MET A 1 2.74 -45.88 26.07
C MET A 1 1.81 -45.20 25.09
N LYS A 2 0.54 -45.63 25.07
CA LYS A 2 -0.49 -45.24 24.10
C LYS A 2 -1.33 -44.13 24.71
N TYR A 3 -1.50 -43.01 24.03
CA TYR A 3 -2.59 -42.08 24.32
C TYR A 3 -3.31 -41.75 23.02
N ALA A 4 -4.54 -42.24 22.94
CA ALA A 4 -5.54 -41.87 21.94
C ALA A 4 -6.45 -40.83 22.58
N VAL A 5 -6.63 -39.68 21.92
CA VAL A 5 -7.74 -38.76 22.20
C VAL A 5 -8.40 -38.46 20.87
N SER A 6 -9.50 -39.17 20.63
CA SER A 6 -10.49 -38.87 19.60
C SER A 6 -11.36 -37.72 20.10
N ASN A 7 -11.55 -36.68 19.29
CA ASN A 7 -12.70 -35.80 19.42
C ASN A 7 -13.30 -35.56 18.03
N HIS A 8 -14.38 -36.28 17.76
CA HIS A 8 -15.28 -36.04 16.65
C HIS A 8 -16.30 -34.96 17.06
N ARG A 9 -16.41 -33.90 16.26
CA ARG A 9 -17.67 -33.14 16.13
C ARG A 9 -17.71 -32.45 14.77
N THR A 10 -18.51 -33.02 13.88
CA THR A 10 -19.10 -32.37 12.70
C THR A 10 -20.47 -31.78 13.09
N PRO A 11 -21.28 -31.25 12.16
CA PRO A 11 -21.25 -29.88 11.62
C PRO A 11 -22.55 -29.10 11.95
N SER A 12 -22.60 -27.78 11.68
CA SER A 12 -23.88 -27.05 11.68
C SER A 12 -24.01 -26.15 10.45
N LEU A 13 -25.17 -26.30 9.82
CA LEU A 13 -25.66 -25.74 8.55
C LEU A 13 -26.13 -24.28 8.66
N ALA A 14 -26.47 -23.74 7.48
CA ALA A 14 -27.15 -22.47 7.12
C ALA A 14 -26.18 -21.32 6.78
N ALA A 15 -25.87 -21.02 5.50
CA ALA A 15 -26.73 -20.60 4.39
C ALA A 15 -27.50 -19.30 4.68
N THR A 16 -27.04 -18.19 4.10
CA THR A 16 -27.91 -17.12 3.54
C THR A 16 -27.14 -16.38 2.46
N CYS A 17 -27.63 -16.58 1.24
CA CYS A 17 -27.30 -15.85 0.03
C CYS A 17 -28.20 -14.59 0.00
N SER A 18 -27.68 -13.41 -0.30
CA SER A 18 -28.48 -12.27 -0.78
C SER A 18 -27.60 -11.23 -1.45
N GLN A 19 -27.59 -11.26 -2.78
CA GLN A 19 -27.23 -10.14 -3.65
C GLN A 19 -28.43 -9.18 -3.76
N PRO A 20 -28.19 -7.91 -4.08
CA PRO A 20 -29.08 -7.22 -5.01
C PRO A 20 -28.34 -6.68 -6.25
N MET A 21 -28.79 -7.14 -7.41
CA MET A 21 -28.56 -6.53 -8.72
C MET A 21 -29.51 -5.35 -8.90
N ALA A 22 -29.00 -4.16 -9.21
CA ALA A 22 -29.80 -3.08 -9.78
C ALA A 22 -29.03 -2.49 -10.96
N GLY A 23 -29.44 -2.87 -12.16
CA GLY A 23 -29.15 -2.13 -13.37
C GLY A 23 -30.22 -1.09 -13.62
N THR A 24 -29.82 0.09 -14.11
CA THR A 24 -30.67 0.89 -14.99
C THR A 24 -29.78 1.73 -15.90
N SER A 25 -29.94 1.52 -17.21
CA SER A 25 -29.35 2.30 -18.29
C SER A 25 -30.00 3.68 -18.42
N SER A 26 -29.26 4.65 -18.99
CA SER A 26 -29.68 5.62 -20.04
C SER A 26 -28.69 6.80 -20.01
N ARG A 27 -27.75 7.00 -20.95
CA ARG A 27 -27.85 7.38 -22.38
C ARG A 27 -28.45 8.78 -22.61
N SER A 28 -27.58 9.76 -22.88
CA SER A 28 -27.70 10.80 -23.94
C SER A 28 -26.48 11.72 -23.83
N ALA A 29 -25.54 11.73 -24.76
CA ALA A 29 -25.59 12.33 -26.10
C ALA A 29 -25.56 13.88 -26.06
N ILE A 30 -24.55 14.45 -26.72
CA ILE A 30 -24.55 15.62 -27.63
C ILE A 30 -23.09 16.16 -27.69
N GLY A 31 -22.46 16.09 -28.87
CA GLY A 31 -21.16 16.73 -29.18
C GLY A 31 -21.34 18.24 -29.41
N PRO A 32 -20.61 18.91 -30.33
CA PRO A 32 -19.38 18.54 -31.04
C PRO A 32 -18.34 19.69 -31.09
N ARG A 33 -17.18 19.41 -31.68
CA ARG A 33 -16.41 20.31 -32.60
C ARG A 33 -16.08 21.74 -32.14
N ASN A 34 -14.81 21.96 -31.84
CA ASN A 34 -14.06 23.10 -32.38
C ASN A 34 -12.58 22.75 -32.56
N ALA A 35 -12.28 22.23 -33.75
CA ALA A 35 -10.95 22.28 -34.33
C ALA A 35 -10.66 23.74 -34.74
N THR A 36 -9.60 24.34 -34.22
CA THR A 36 -8.97 25.52 -34.82
C THR A 36 -7.45 25.49 -34.63
N LEU A 37 -6.80 25.04 -35.70
CA LEU A 37 -5.62 25.63 -36.36
C LEU A 37 -4.32 25.90 -35.58
N ARG A 38 -3.33 25.08 -35.98
CA ARG A 38 -1.91 25.38 -36.22
C ARG A 38 -1.54 26.86 -36.40
N ALA A 39 -0.59 27.32 -35.58
CA ALA A 39 0.57 28.16 -35.89
C ALA A 39 1.33 28.34 -34.55
N ALA A 40 2.65 28.28 -34.40
CA ALA A 40 3.74 28.46 -35.33
C ALA A 40 4.90 27.53 -34.96
N LEU A 41 5.46 26.91 -36.00
CA LEU A 41 6.78 26.31 -36.03
C LEU A 41 7.74 27.44 -36.36
N GLU A 42 8.58 27.88 -35.43
CA GLU A 42 9.78 28.63 -35.81
C GLU A 42 11.01 28.08 -35.11
N LEU A 43 12.01 27.92 -35.97
CA LEU A 43 13.30 27.30 -35.77
C LEU A 43 14.21 28.26 -35.00
N ALA A 44 14.88 27.75 -33.98
CA ALA A 44 16.14 28.33 -33.53
C ALA A 44 17.13 27.19 -33.30
N THR A 45 17.70 26.73 -34.41
CA THR A 45 18.98 26.03 -34.41
C THR A 45 20.05 27.03 -34.00
N GLY A 46 20.79 26.68 -32.95
CA GLY A 46 22.15 27.18 -32.73
C GLY A 46 22.29 28.29 -31.71
N SER A 47 22.52 27.92 -30.45
CA SER A 47 23.52 28.63 -29.68
C SER A 47 24.13 27.73 -28.60
N ASN A 48 25.43 27.52 -28.74
CA ASN A 48 26.27 26.78 -27.82
C ASN A 48 26.45 27.65 -26.57
N ALA A 49 25.69 27.36 -25.53
CA ALA A 49 26.03 27.78 -24.18
C ALA A 49 25.84 26.58 -23.26
N SER A 50 26.95 25.92 -22.95
CA SER A 50 27.08 25.13 -21.75
C SER A 50 26.70 26.02 -20.57
N CYS A 51 25.46 25.95 -20.14
CA CYS A 51 25.11 26.23 -18.76
C CYS A 51 24.71 24.88 -18.18
N THR A 52 25.65 24.27 -17.47
CA THR A 52 25.35 23.28 -16.46
C THR A 52 24.57 24.01 -15.36
N THR A 53 23.31 24.33 -15.65
CA THR A 53 22.37 24.73 -14.61
C THR A 53 22.07 23.45 -13.88
N THR A 54 22.92 23.16 -12.89
CA THR A 54 22.52 22.49 -11.67
C THR A 54 21.27 23.24 -11.20
N GLN A 55 20.10 22.78 -11.66
CA GLN A 55 18.85 23.02 -10.98
C GLN A 55 19.00 22.29 -9.65
N GLN A 56 19.71 22.95 -8.74
CA GLN A 56 19.69 22.65 -7.32
C GLN A 56 18.26 22.98 -6.91
N PHE A 57 17.35 22.02 -7.13
CA PHE A 57 16.05 22.07 -6.50
C PHE A 57 16.33 22.22 -5.01
N PRO A 58 15.82 23.26 -4.33
CA PRO A 58 15.99 23.36 -2.90
C PRO A 58 15.43 22.05 -2.32
N ILE A 59 16.29 21.33 -1.61
CA ILE A 59 15.95 20.18 -0.76
C ILE A 59 15.00 20.73 0.32
N GLY A 60 13.74 20.94 -0.02
CA GLY A 60 12.82 21.69 0.84
C GLY A 60 11.37 21.76 0.36
N ILE A 61 11.02 21.19 -0.80
CA ILE A 61 9.65 21.23 -1.33
C ILE A 61 8.91 19.87 -1.18
N ILE A 62 9.62 18.76 -0.94
CA ILE A 62 8.97 17.43 -0.88
C ILE A 62 8.33 17.11 0.48
N ASP A 63 8.37 18.02 1.46
CA ASP A 63 7.63 17.85 2.71
C ASP A 63 6.18 18.35 2.59
N GLU A 64 5.90 19.28 1.67
CA GLU A 64 4.68 20.09 1.70
C GLU A 64 3.44 19.42 1.07
N LEU A 65 3.61 18.40 0.21
CA LEU A 65 2.49 17.61 -0.33
C LEU A 65 2.18 16.33 0.47
N GLN A 66 2.96 16.02 1.51
CA GLN A 66 2.66 14.96 2.49
C GLN A 66 2.18 15.52 3.84
N GLN A 67 1.92 16.82 3.93
CA GLN A 67 1.34 17.44 5.12
C GLN A 67 -0.13 17.08 5.27
N GLY A 68 -0.43 16.17 6.20
CA GLY A 68 -1.78 16.08 6.76
C GLY A 68 -2.21 14.73 7.27
N PHE A 69 -1.52 13.63 6.96
CA PHE A 69 -1.89 12.35 7.55
C PHE A 69 -1.26 12.21 8.93
N PRO A 70 -2.06 12.15 10.02
CA PRO A 70 -1.50 11.92 11.34
C PRO A 70 -0.71 10.61 11.28
N ARG A 71 0.56 10.65 11.69
CA ARG A 71 1.39 9.45 11.82
C ARG A 71 0.82 8.61 12.96
N ARG A 72 -0.14 7.74 12.62
CA ARG A 72 -0.81 6.86 13.58
C ARG A 72 0.05 5.63 13.80
N ALA A 73 0.23 5.27 15.07
CA ALA A 73 0.83 4.01 15.47
C ALA A 73 -0.26 2.94 15.60
N LEU A 74 -0.08 1.81 14.92
CA LEU A 74 -0.98 0.65 14.97
C LEU A 74 -0.40 -0.43 15.88
N ARG A 75 -1.27 -1.04 16.69
CA ARG A 75 -0.96 -2.28 17.40
C ARG A 75 -1.11 -3.48 16.47
N LEU A 76 -0.48 -4.58 16.85
CA LEU A 76 -0.46 -5.81 16.07
C LEU A 76 -1.85 -6.25 15.54
N PRO A 77 -2.95 -6.30 16.33
CA PRO A 77 -4.24 -6.72 15.79
C PRO A 77 -4.68 -5.89 14.59
N SER A 78 -4.58 -4.56 14.68
CA SER A 78 -4.93 -3.65 13.59
C SER A 78 -4.06 -3.84 12.35
N VAL A 79 -2.77 -4.15 12.53
CA VAL A 79 -1.87 -4.47 11.40
C VAL A 79 -2.30 -5.76 10.71
N LEU A 80 -2.66 -6.79 11.49
CA LEU A 80 -3.12 -8.07 10.93
C LEU A 80 -4.46 -7.92 10.20
N ASP A 81 -5.36 -7.09 10.70
CA ASP A 81 -6.64 -6.78 10.06
C ASP A 81 -6.41 -6.08 8.71
N LEU A 82 -5.44 -5.16 8.62
CA LEU A 82 -5.11 -4.45 7.38
C LEU A 82 -4.41 -5.35 6.35
N VAL A 83 -3.43 -6.14 6.78
CA VAL A 83 -2.62 -6.99 5.89
C VAL A 83 -3.37 -8.27 5.50
N GLY A 84 -4.35 -8.70 6.31
CA GLY A 84 -5.12 -9.91 6.07
C GLY A 84 -4.32 -11.20 6.29
N CYS A 85 -3.26 -11.16 7.11
CA CYS A 85 -2.40 -12.31 7.36
C CYS A 85 -2.38 -12.72 8.84
N GLY A 86 -2.00 -13.97 9.10
CA GLY A 86 -1.86 -14.48 10.46
C GLY A 86 -0.63 -13.91 11.19
N ARG A 87 -0.73 -13.83 12.52
CA ARG A 87 0.34 -13.30 13.39
C ARG A 87 1.71 -13.94 13.15
N SER A 88 1.76 -15.27 13.04
CA SER A 88 3.01 -16.01 12.83
C SER A 88 3.66 -15.66 11.49
N HIS A 89 2.85 -15.52 10.43
CA HIS A 89 3.33 -15.12 9.12
C HIS A 89 3.90 -13.70 9.15
N TRP A 90 3.20 -12.76 9.79
CA TRP A 90 3.66 -11.38 9.93
C TRP A 90 5.04 -11.28 10.61
N TYR A 91 5.25 -12.04 11.69
CA TYR A 91 6.56 -12.07 12.34
C TYR A 91 7.62 -12.83 11.54
N ALA A 92 7.24 -13.84 10.75
CA ALA A 92 8.16 -14.52 9.85
C ALA A 92 8.71 -13.57 8.78
N LEU A 93 7.86 -12.69 8.23
CA LEU A 93 8.30 -11.67 7.27
C LEU A 93 9.39 -10.76 7.84
N GLN A 94 9.28 -10.38 9.12
CA GLN A 94 10.25 -9.48 9.77
C GLN A 94 11.51 -10.19 10.29
N ASN A 95 11.48 -11.52 10.44
CA ASN A 95 12.58 -12.28 11.00
C ASN A 95 13.58 -12.68 9.92
N THR A 96 14.80 -12.15 10.00
CA THR A 96 15.90 -12.41 9.06
C THR A 96 16.30 -13.89 8.95
N ARG A 97 15.97 -14.70 9.96
CA ARG A 97 16.26 -16.15 9.96
C ARG A 97 15.17 -16.97 9.28
N SER A 98 14.04 -16.37 8.92
CA SER A 98 12.93 -17.07 8.29
C SER A 98 13.14 -17.14 6.77
N ALA A 99 12.70 -18.25 6.15
CA ALA A 99 12.73 -18.40 4.71
C ALA A 99 11.80 -17.41 3.97
N CYS A 100 10.80 -16.89 4.68
CA CYS A 100 9.84 -15.92 4.17
C CYS A 100 10.22 -14.49 4.53
N HIS A 101 11.47 -14.23 4.94
CA HIS A 101 11.89 -12.88 5.31
C HIS A 101 11.72 -11.91 4.15
N ASP A 102 11.06 -10.80 4.39
CA ASP A 102 10.92 -9.69 3.46
C ASP A 102 11.66 -8.47 4.06
N PRO A 103 12.76 -8.01 3.44
CA PRO A 103 13.53 -6.87 3.94
C PRO A 103 12.75 -5.55 3.88
N GLU A 104 11.73 -5.46 3.02
CA GLU A 104 10.87 -4.28 2.87
C GLU A 104 9.73 -4.25 3.90
N ALA A 105 9.56 -5.31 4.70
CA ALA A 105 8.51 -5.35 5.70
C ALA A 105 8.76 -4.30 6.80
N PRO A 106 7.70 -3.58 7.25
CA PRO A 106 7.84 -2.52 8.23
C PRO A 106 8.29 -3.08 9.59
N LYS A 107 9.24 -2.38 10.22
CA LYS A 107 9.85 -2.83 11.47
C LYS A 107 9.03 -2.38 12.68
N PRO A 108 8.90 -3.23 13.72
CA PRO A 108 8.19 -2.84 14.92
C PRO A 108 9.06 -1.92 15.77
N PHE A 109 8.45 -0.91 16.38
CA PHE A 109 9.07 -0.11 17.44
C PHE A 109 8.32 -0.29 18.76
N LYS A 110 8.97 0.07 19.87
CA LYS A 110 8.41 -0.02 21.22
C LYS A 110 7.88 1.34 21.65
N LEU A 111 6.69 1.36 22.25
CA LEU A 111 6.10 2.59 22.81
C LEU A 111 6.74 3.02 24.14
N GLY A 112 7.45 2.11 24.82
CA GLY A 112 8.04 2.37 26.12
C GLY A 112 9.41 1.74 26.25
N ASN A 113 10.08 2.06 27.35
CA ASN A 113 11.47 1.68 27.62
C ASN A 113 11.62 0.24 28.13
N SER A 114 10.51 -0.41 28.49
CA SER A 114 10.53 -1.81 28.95
C SER A 114 10.59 -2.78 27.76
N PRO A 115 11.33 -3.90 27.86
CA PRO A 115 11.29 -4.96 26.85
C PRO A 115 9.88 -5.56 26.65
N LEU A 116 9.04 -5.50 27.69
CA LEU A 116 7.65 -5.97 27.66
C LEU A 116 6.67 -4.94 27.09
N SER A 117 7.15 -3.75 26.70
CA SER A 117 6.30 -2.73 26.09
C SER A 117 5.67 -3.23 24.80
N PRO A 118 4.43 -2.80 24.48
CA PRO A 118 3.77 -3.20 23.25
C PRO A 118 4.59 -2.78 22.03
N SER A 119 4.70 -3.71 21.08
CA SER A 119 5.23 -3.41 19.75
C SER A 119 4.15 -2.75 18.90
N VAL A 120 4.54 -1.71 18.18
CA VAL A 120 3.68 -0.95 17.27
C VAL A 120 4.39 -0.73 15.95
N TRP A 121 3.59 -0.42 14.93
CA TRP A 121 4.04 -0.09 13.58
C TRP A 121 3.44 1.23 13.15
N TRP A 122 4.10 1.94 12.24
CA TRP A 122 3.51 3.12 11.64
C TRP A 122 2.50 2.71 10.56
N GLU A 123 1.30 3.30 10.60
CA GLU A 123 0.24 3.02 9.63
C GLU A 123 0.70 3.26 8.20
N HIS A 124 1.35 4.40 7.94
CA HIS A 124 1.83 4.76 6.60
C HIS A 124 2.89 3.79 6.05
N GLU A 125 3.76 3.23 6.90
CA GLU A 125 4.74 2.23 6.45
C GLU A 125 4.06 0.90 6.07
N VAL A 126 3.06 0.48 6.84
CA VAL A 126 2.28 -0.73 6.54
C VAL A 126 1.52 -0.57 5.23
N LEU A 127 0.90 0.60 4.99
CA LEU A 127 0.20 0.89 3.74
C LEU A 127 1.16 0.94 2.54
N ALA A 128 2.28 1.65 2.67
CA ALA A 128 3.30 1.72 1.63
C ALA A 128 3.84 0.33 1.26
N TYR A 129 4.05 -0.54 2.25
CA TYR A 129 4.43 -1.93 2.02
C TYR A 129 3.40 -2.69 1.19
N LEU A 130 2.11 -2.57 1.51
CA LEU A 130 1.03 -3.22 0.78
C LEU A 130 0.95 -2.72 -0.67
N GLU A 131 1.10 -1.41 -0.88
CA GLU A 131 1.12 -0.80 -2.21
C GLU A 131 2.30 -1.28 -3.06
N ALA A 132 3.49 -1.36 -2.47
CA ALA A 132 4.69 -1.89 -3.12
C ALA A 132 4.50 -3.35 -3.54
N ARG A 133 3.98 -4.19 -2.64
CA ARG A 133 3.68 -5.61 -2.92
C ARG A 133 2.61 -5.76 -4.01
N ALA A 134 1.56 -4.96 -3.96
CA ALA A 134 0.50 -4.97 -4.97
C ALA A 134 1.06 -4.56 -6.34
N SER A 135 1.93 -3.55 -6.39
CA SER A 135 2.55 -3.08 -7.63
C SER A 135 3.51 -4.11 -8.21
N ALA A 136 4.39 -4.70 -7.40
CA ALA A 136 5.29 -5.78 -7.83
C ALA A 136 4.53 -6.97 -8.44
N ARG A 137 3.36 -7.29 -7.89
CA ARG A 137 2.53 -8.41 -8.35
C ARG A 137 1.74 -8.12 -9.63
N ARG A 138 1.55 -6.86 -9.99
CA ARG A 138 0.86 -6.46 -11.24
C ARG A 138 1.81 -6.39 -12.44
N THR A 139 3.10 -6.16 -12.19
CA THR A 139 4.12 -6.06 -13.24
C THR A 139 4.53 -7.43 -13.80
N HIS A 140 4.23 -8.51 -13.09
CA HIS A 140 4.51 -9.89 -13.46
C HIS A 140 3.25 -10.60 -13.96
#